data_AF-A0A4Y2BTB3-F1
#
_entry.id   AF-A0A4Y2BTB3-F1
#
_cell.length_a   1.000
_cell.length_b   1.000
_cell.length_c   1.000
_cell.angle_alpha   90.00
_cell.angle_beta   90.00
_cell.angle_gamma   90.00
#
_symmetry.space_group_name_H-M   'P 1'
#
loop_
_entity.id
_entity.type
_entity.pdbx_description
1 polymer ?
#
loop_
_entity_poly.entity_id
_entity_poly.type
_entity_poly.pdbx_seq_one_letter_code
_entity_poly.pdbx_strand_id
1 'polypeptide(L)' 'MTIDVYIADAGAASRAVLMAAKYLGIDVNQKLVNLLGGEQLKPEFLK' A
#
# COMPACT_ATOMS: atom_id res chain seq x y z
N MET A 1 4.91 -0.71 -16.94
CA MET A 1 4.46 -1.57 -15.81
C MET A 1 4.35 -0.69 -14.59
N THR A 2 3.14 -0.40 -14.15
CA THR A 2 2.89 0.42 -12.96
C THR A 2 2.85 -0.48 -11.73
N ILE A 3 3.58 -0.10 -10.67
CA ILE A 3 3.58 -0.85 -9.41
C ILE A 3 2.42 -0.31 -8.57
N ASP A 4 1.47 -1.18 -8.25
CA ASP A 4 0.39 -0.87 -7.33
C ASP A 4 0.84 -1.12 -5.90
N VAL A 5 0.71 -0.12 -5.03
CA VAL A 5 1.01 -0.24 -3.59
C VAL A 5 -0.27 -0.04 -2.81
N TYR A 6 -0.73 -1.11 -2.17
CA TYR A 6 -1.86 -1.07 -1.26
C TYR A 6 -1.40 -0.53 0.10
N ILE A 7 -1.97 0.60 0.51
CA ILE A 7 -1.55 1.34 1.71
C ILE A 7 -2.70 1.53 2.68
N ALA A 8 -2.36 1.56 3.96
CA ALA A 8 -3.22 2.11 5.00
C ALA A 8 -2.76 3.53 5.32
N ASP A 9 -3.71 4.47 5.39
CA ASP A 9 -3.45 5.91 5.56
C ASP A 9 -2.52 6.23 6.75
N ALA A 10 -2.79 5.60 7.90
CA ALA A 10 -1.99 5.73 9.12
C ALA A 10 -0.96 4.58 9.32
N GLY A 11 -0.67 3.75 8.31
CA GLY A 11 0.21 2.59 8.44
C GLY A 11 1.70 2.96 8.45
N ALA A 12 2.45 2.54 9.48
CA ALA A 12 3.91 2.77 9.53
C ALA A 12 4.65 2.04 8.41
N ALA A 13 4.24 0.80 8.13
CA ALA A 13 4.79 -0.01 7.04
C ALA A 13 4.50 0.60 5.66
N SER A 14 3.29 1.11 5.43
CA SER A 14 2.91 1.78 4.18
C SER A 14 3.80 3.00 3.89
N ARG A 15 4.08 3.82 4.90
CA ARG A 15 4.96 4.99 4.77
C ARG A 15 6.40 4.60 4.44
N ALA A 16 6.93 3.53 5.03
CA ALA A 16 8.27 3.03 4.72
C ALA A 16 8.41 2.63 3.24
N VAL A 17 7.41 1.92 2.69
CA VAL A 17 7.39 1.51 1.28
C VAL A 17 7.32 2.73 0.35
N LEU A 18 6.45 3.70 0.63
CA LEU A 18 6.34 4.92 -0.17
C LEU A 18 7.62 5.77 -0.14
N MET A 19 8.28 5.86 1.01
CA MET A 19 9.57 6.55 1.12
C MET A 19 10.66 5.84 0.32
N ALA A 20 10.71 4.51 0.34
CA ALA A 20 11.66 3.74 -0.46
C ALA A 20 11.41 3.92 -1.96
N ALA A 21 10.15 3.84 -2.40
CA ALA A 21 9.77 4.08 -3.78
C ALA A 21 10.18 5.49 -4.24
N LYS A 22 9.89 6.52 -3.42
CA LYS A 22 10.28 7.90 -3.68
C LYS A 22 11.79 8.09 -3.75
N TYR A 23 12.55 7.46 -2.85
CA TYR A 23 14.02 7.53 -2.84
C TYR A 23 14.62 6.89 -4.10
N LEU A 24 14.03 5.81 -4.59
CA LEU A 24 14.45 5.10 -5.80
C LEU A 24 13.95 5.74 -7.10
N GLY A 25 13.13 6.79 -7.03
CA GLY A 25 12.53 7.44 -8.20
C GLY A 25 11.48 6.56 -8.91
N ILE A 26 10.86 5.63 -8.19
CA ILE A 26 9.84 4.72 -8.72
C ILE A 26 8.48 5.37 -8.55
N ASP A 27 7.75 5.53 -9.66
CA ASP A 27 6.36 5.95 -9.63
C ASP A 27 5.44 4.76 -9.26
N VAL A 28 4.62 4.96 -8.25
CA VAL A 28 3.74 3.93 -7.68
C VAL A 28 2.31 4.42 -7.60
N ASN A 29 1.38 3.55 -7.99
CA ASN A 29 -0.05 3.81 -7.86
C ASN A 29 -0.51 3.42 -6.46
N GLN A 30 -0.95 4.40 -5.68
CA GLN A 30 -1.36 4.20 -4.29
C GLN A 30 -2.82 3.78 -4.23
N LYS A 31 -3.08 2.59 -3.68
CA LYS A 31 -4.44 2.07 -3.46
C LYS A 31 -4.73 2.07 -1.96
N LEU A 32 -5.67 2.90 -1.53
CA LEU A 32 -6.07 2.97 -0.12
C LEU A 32 -6.83 1.69 0.27
N VAL A 33 -6.47 1.11 1.41
CA VAL A 33 -7.16 -0.04 2.01
C VAL A 33 -7.63 0.34 3.41
N ASN A 34 -8.93 0.19 3.66
CA ASN A 34 -9.52 0.46 4.96
C ASN A 34 -9.29 -0.70 5.92
N LEU A 35 -8.23 -0.59 6.73
CA LEU A 35 -7.88 -1.60 7.71
C LEU A 35 -8.91 -1.73 8.84
N LEU A 36 -9.55 -0.63 9.23
CA LEU A 36 -10.58 -0.62 10.27
C LEU A 36 -11.86 -1.31 9.79
N GLY A 37 -12.13 -1.23 8.48
CA GLY A 37 -13.21 -1.96 7.81
C GLY A 37 -12.89 -3.42 7.52
N GLY A 38 -11.70 -3.91 7.87
CA GLY A 38 -11.30 -5.31 7.66
C GLY A 38 -11.06 -5.67 6.20
N GLU A 39 -10.82 -4.70 5.31
CA GLU A 39 -10.62 -4.97 3.87
C GLU A 39 -9.42 -5.85 3.58
N GLN A 40 -8.37 -5.75 4.40
CA GLN A 40 -7.19 -6.62 4.38
C GLN A 40 -7.51 -8.11 4.65
N LEU A 41 -8.70 -8.41 5.17
CA LEU A 41 -9.17 -9.78 5.43
C LEU A 41 -9.99 -10.35 4.26
N LYS A 42 -10.23 -9.57 3.20
CA LYS A 42 -10.90 -10.09 2.01
C LYS A 42 -9.99 -11.14 1.34
N PRO A 43 -10.55 -12.20 0.73
CA PRO A 43 -9.77 -13.25 0.07
C PRO A 43 -8.79 -12.76 -1.01
N GLU A 44 -9.01 -11.57 -1.54
CA GLU A 44 -8.14 -10.87 -2.51
C GLU A 44 -6.78 -10.47 -1.91
N PHE A 45 -6.71 -10.23 -0.59
CA PHE A 45 -5.50 -9.80 0.13
C PHE A 45 -4.83 -10.91 0.94
N LEU A 46 -5.53 -12.03 1.14
CA LEU A 46 -5.05 -13.18 1.93
C LEU A 46 -4.28 -14.22 1.10
N LYS A 47 -4.01 -13.95 -0.18
CA LYS A 47 -3.34 -14.85 -1.13
C LYS A 47 -1.91 -14.44 -1.42
#